data_AF-S4Y3N8-F1
#
_entry.id   AF-S4Y3N8-F1
#
_cell.length_a   1.000
_cell.length_b   1.000
_cell.length_c   1.000
_cell.angle_alpha   90.00
_cell.angle_beta   90.00
_cell.angle_gamma   90.00
#
_symmetry.space_group_name_H-M   'P 1'
#
loop_
_entity.id
_entity.type
_entity.pdbx_description
1 polymer ?
#
loop_
_entity_poly.entity_id
_entity_poly.type
_entity_poly.pdbx_seq_one_letter_code
_entity_poly.pdbx_strand_id
1 'polypeptide(L)'
;MKRWLDMVPRVARRAAGRPRSGAADPRLRSTACAAASARPGRPADRPRPPTGLDPRAWRAISTQGLSVLERAIVESSAKQAPGLDVTVVGAGVIGLTTAVVLQRDGHRVQVIAAERGEHTTSAVAAALWHPFAANPPERVNAWSRATLDELTRIAREHPEAGVDLLTTREASDDVQLPWWAPSVPDLALEPGPHPLGAPHSFRFTAPRIEPSLHLPWLESQLHRPVRIERVRSLAEVEGDVVVNCTGLGARALTGDGELLALYGQVAIVEPGELHLDVALGDERDESALVYVIPRRREIVIGGCVVPSPDDRSLTPDPARTDAMLQRVRAAGLRPGPLLRARAGLRPYRSVVRLEREGRVIHNYGHGGAGYTLAWGCAGEVSAMLLNGGAPAHGSV
;
A
#
# COMPACT_ATOMS: atom_id res chain seq x y z
N MET A 1 1.33 18.01 -0.04
CA MET A 1 2.07 17.35 -1.15
C MET A 1 1.91 18.01 -2.52
N LYS A 2 0.89 18.87 -2.74
CA LYS A 2 0.65 19.56 -4.03
C LYS A 2 1.79 20.50 -4.46
N ARG A 3 2.53 21.13 -3.53
CA ARG A 3 3.63 22.04 -3.88
C ARG A 3 4.95 21.34 -4.20
N TRP A 4 5.14 20.08 -3.76
CA TRP A 4 6.39 19.33 -3.99
C TRP A 4 6.57 18.86 -5.43
N LEU A 5 5.48 18.51 -6.13
CA LEU A 5 5.52 18.23 -7.57
C LEU A 5 6.05 19.44 -8.36
N ASP A 6 5.83 20.65 -7.85
CA ASP A 6 6.30 21.91 -8.47
C ASP A 6 7.70 22.35 -7.99
N MET A 7 8.24 21.75 -6.91
CA MET A 7 9.49 22.17 -6.25
C MET A 7 10.69 21.24 -6.46
N VAL A 8 10.54 20.13 -7.20
CA VAL A 8 11.70 19.36 -7.71
C VAL A 8 12.46 20.27 -8.69
N PRO A 9 13.70 20.71 -8.38
CA PRO A 9 14.31 21.82 -9.09
C PRO A 9 14.62 21.53 -10.56
N ARG A 10 14.64 22.64 -11.30
CA ARG A 10 15.07 22.85 -12.69
C ARG A 10 16.55 22.47 -12.96
N VAL A 11 17.02 21.33 -12.45
CA VAL A 11 18.42 20.85 -12.57
C VAL A 11 18.58 19.83 -13.71
N ALA A 12 17.49 19.36 -14.33
CA ALA A 12 17.53 18.40 -15.45
C ALA A 12 17.07 18.96 -16.81
N ARG A 13 17.29 20.26 -17.10
CA ARG A 13 17.04 20.82 -18.45
C ARG A 13 18.17 21.76 -18.90
N ARG A 14 19.31 21.16 -19.23
CA ARG A 14 20.28 21.70 -20.20
C ARG A 14 20.75 20.57 -21.13
N ALA A 15 19.80 19.99 -21.85
CA ALA A 15 20.04 19.28 -23.10
C ALA A 15 18.69 19.12 -23.82
N ALA A 16 18.69 19.28 -25.13
CA ALA A 16 17.56 19.21 -26.06
C ALA A 16 16.61 20.42 -26.11
N GLY A 17 16.80 21.22 -27.16
CA GLY A 17 15.91 22.30 -27.58
C GLY A 17 14.54 21.77 -28.05
N ARG A 18 13.52 22.61 -27.88
CA ARG A 18 12.17 22.42 -28.44
C ARG A 18 12.00 23.24 -29.70
N PRO A 19 11.17 22.78 -30.64
CA PRO A 19 10.24 23.63 -31.36
C PRO A 19 8.78 23.37 -30.95
N ARG A 20 7.92 24.29 -31.43
CA ARG A 20 6.60 24.70 -30.95
C ARG A 20 5.41 23.98 -31.63
N SER A 21 4.23 24.23 -31.03
CA SER A 21 2.86 24.27 -31.59
C SER A 21 2.19 22.92 -31.90
N GLY A 22 0.87 22.73 -31.75
CA GLY A 22 -0.25 23.66 -31.55
C GLY A 22 -1.52 22.94 -31.07
N ALA A 23 -2.58 23.72 -30.84
CA ALA A 23 -3.87 23.32 -30.26
C ALA A 23 -4.95 23.04 -31.32
N ALA A 24 -5.94 22.19 -30.99
CA ALA A 24 -7.37 22.22 -31.40
C ALA A 24 -8.15 21.09 -30.67
N ASP A 25 -9.11 21.41 -29.80
CA ASP A 25 -10.59 21.44 -29.97
C ASP A 25 -11.30 20.06 -29.95
N PRO A 26 -12.16 19.76 -28.94
CA PRO A 26 -13.05 18.60 -28.96
C PRO A 26 -14.51 19.02 -29.20
N ARG A 27 -15.09 18.57 -30.32
CA ARG A 27 -16.53 18.39 -30.48
C ARG A 27 -16.78 17.00 -31.04
N LEU A 28 -17.57 16.20 -30.34
CA LEU A 28 -18.57 15.30 -30.94
C LEU A 28 -19.51 14.79 -29.84
N ARG A 29 -20.80 15.04 -30.06
CA ARG A 29 -21.95 14.60 -29.24
C ARG A 29 -22.53 13.31 -29.81
N SER A 30 -23.29 12.65 -28.94
CA SER A 30 -24.39 11.69 -29.21
C SER A 30 -23.94 10.27 -29.59
N THR A 31 -24.60 9.18 -29.18
CA THR A 31 -26.02 8.95 -28.87
C THR A 31 -26.19 7.86 -27.81
N ALA A 32 -27.29 7.96 -27.05
CA ALA A 32 -27.81 6.92 -26.17
C ALA A 32 -28.36 5.71 -26.95
N CYS A 33 -28.29 4.52 -26.35
CA CYS A 33 -29.25 3.45 -26.59
C CYS A 33 -29.45 2.65 -25.31
N ALA A 34 -30.70 2.51 -24.90
CA ALA A 34 -31.15 1.79 -23.71
C ALA A 34 -31.43 0.32 -24.04
N ALA A 35 -31.10 -0.60 -23.14
CA ALA A 35 -31.74 -1.91 -23.08
C ALA A 35 -31.63 -2.54 -21.67
N ALA A 36 -32.81 -2.65 -21.05
CA ALA A 36 -33.36 -3.76 -20.28
C ALA A 36 -32.53 -4.49 -19.19
N SER A 37 -33.15 -4.48 -18.02
CA SER A 37 -32.97 -5.30 -16.82
C SER A 37 -32.98 -6.82 -17.02
N ALA A 38 -32.09 -7.52 -16.31
CA ALA A 38 -32.32 -8.89 -15.83
C ALA A 38 -31.49 -9.16 -14.55
N ARG A 39 -32.16 -9.59 -13.47
CA ARG A 39 -31.53 -10.15 -12.25
C ARG A 39 -31.47 -11.68 -12.39
N PRO A 40 -30.41 -12.33 -11.87
CA PRO A 40 -30.51 -13.66 -11.25
C PRO A 40 -30.03 -13.57 -9.79
N GLY A 41 -30.64 -14.16 -8.77
CA GLY A 41 -31.06 -15.56 -8.62
C GLY A 41 -30.10 -16.22 -7.60
N ARG A 42 -30.59 -16.56 -6.39
CA ARG A 42 -29.80 -17.17 -5.29
C ARG A 42 -29.16 -18.52 -5.73
N PRO A 43 -27.99 -18.92 -5.19
CA PRO A 43 -27.43 -20.24 -5.47
C PRO A 43 -28.25 -21.34 -4.77
N ALA A 44 -28.60 -22.37 -5.54
CA ALA A 44 -29.24 -23.59 -5.07
C ALA A 44 -28.21 -24.55 -4.44
N ASP A 45 -28.64 -25.28 -3.41
CA ASP A 45 -27.87 -26.31 -2.71
C ASP A 45 -27.37 -27.42 -3.63
N ARG A 46 -26.14 -27.90 -3.39
CA ARG A 46 -25.58 -29.08 -4.09
C ARG A 46 -26.33 -30.35 -3.67
N PRO A 47 -26.68 -31.26 -4.61
CA PRO A 47 -27.36 -32.50 -4.26
C PRO A 47 -26.43 -33.47 -3.51
N ARG A 48 -26.95 -34.08 -2.45
CA ARG A 48 -26.30 -35.20 -1.74
C ARG A 48 -26.60 -36.52 -2.48
N PRO A 49 -25.67 -37.48 -2.48
CA PRO A 49 -25.87 -38.77 -3.13
C PRO A 49 -26.98 -39.58 -2.42
N PRO A 50 -27.78 -40.38 -3.15
CA PRO A 50 -28.72 -41.30 -2.53
C PRO A 50 -27.97 -42.36 -1.71
N THR A 51 -28.55 -42.75 -0.58
CA THR A 51 -27.99 -43.78 0.31
C THR A 51 -27.89 -45.12 -0.43
N GLY A 52 -26.65 -45.64 -0.56
CA GLY A 52 -26.38 -46.98 -1.08
C GLY A 52 -25.33 -47.09 -2.20
N LEU A 53 -24.80 -45.97 -2.72
CA LEU A 53 -23.76 -45.98 -3.76
C LEU A 53 -22.36 -45.65 -3.21
N ASP A 54 -21.34 -46.35 -3.70
CA ASP A 54 -19.93 -46.11 -3.40
C ASP A 54 -19.51 -44.67 -3.80
N PRO A 55 -18.97 -43.86 -2.88
CA PRO A 55 -18.52 -42.49 -3.13
C PRO A 55 -17.51 -42.34 -4.29
N ARG A 56 -16.74 -43.39 -4.63
CA ARG A 56 -15.78 -43.36 -5.76
C ARG A 56 -16.48 -43.54 -7.11
N ALA A 57 -17.52 -44.35 -7.17
CA ALA A 57 -18.32 -44.55 -8.38
C ALA A 57 -19.17 -43.31 -8.73
N TRP A 58 -19.70 -42.61 -7.72
CA TRP A 58 -20.43 -41.34 -7.93
C TRP A 58 -19.56 -40.24 -8.54
N ARG A 59 -18.29 -40.12 -8.12
CA ARG A 59 -17.34 -39.15 -8.70
C ARG A 59 -16.93 -39.48 -10.14
N ALA A 60 -16.96 -40.75 -10.53
CA ALA A 60 -16.63 -41.17 -11.89
C ALA A 60 -17.76 -40.89 -12.89
N ILE A 61 -19.02 -40.88 -12.44
CA ILE A 61 -20.19 -40.62 -13.28
C ILE A 61 -20.39 -39.10 -13.51
N SER A 62 -19.87 -38.23 -12.63
CA SER A 62 -20.07 -36.77 -12.71
C SER A 62 -19.20 -36.03 -13.74
N THR A 63 -18.29 -36.70 -14.47
CA THR A 63 -17.41 -36.05 -15.46
C THR A 63 -17.79 -36.35 -16.91
N GLN A 64 -18.68 -37.31 -17.18
CA GLN A 64 -19.09 -37.64 -18.55
C GLN A 64 -20.15 -36.68 -19.13
N GLY A 65 -20.80 -35.85 -18.30
CA GLY A 65 -21.81 -34.87 -18.72
C GLY A 65 -21.32 -33.43 -18.87
N LEU A 66 -20.03 -33.15 -18.67
CA LEU A 66 -19.50 -31.79 -18.78
C LEU A 66 -19.32 -31.38 -20.24
N SER A 67 -19.86 -30.21 -20.57
CA SER A 67 -19.67 -29.55 -21.87
C SER A 67 -18.17 -29.30 -22.15
N VAL A 68 -17.82 -29.11 -23.42
CA VAL A 68 -16.44 -28.80 -23.84
C VAL A 68 -15.87 -27.58 -23.10
N LEU A 69 -16.71 -26.60 -22.79
CA LEU A 69 -16.35 -25.41 -22.01
C LEU A 69 -16.07 -25.72 -20.54
N GLU A 70 -16.87 -26.58 -19.90
CA GLU A 70 -16.64 -26.96 -18.50
C GLU A 70 -15.40 -27.85 -18.35
N ARG A 71 -15.12 -28.71 -19.32
CA ARG A 71 -13.85 -29.46 -19.37
C ARG A 71 -12.67 -28.53 -19.56
N ALA A 72 -12.77 -27.54 -20.45
CA ALA A 72 -11.73 -26.53 -20.63
C ALA A 72 -11.50 -25.69 -19.36
N ILE A 73 -12.53 -25.37 -18.58
CA ILE A 73 -12.41 -24.65 -17.30
C ILE A 73 -11.76 -25.53 -16.22
N VAL A 74 -12.13 -26.82 -16.15
CA VAL A 74 -11.53 -27.78 -15.21
C VAL A 74 -10.08 -28.10 -15.60
N GLU A 75 -9.78 -28.22 -16.89
CA GLU A 75 -8.43 -28.45 -17.42
C GLU A 75 -7.55 -27.19 -17.36
N SER A 76 -8.11 -25.97 -17.50
CA SER A 76 -7.36 -24.72 -17.30
C SER A 76 -7.11 -24.44 -15.82
N SER A 77 -8.01 -24.88 -14.92
CA SER A 77 -7.79 -24.80 -13.48
C SER A 77 -6.77 -25.83 -12.96
N ALA A 78 -6.51 -26.89 -13.72
CA ALA A 78 -5.57 -27.97 -13.37
C ALA A 78 -4.15 -27.80 -13.93
N LYS A 79 -3.88 -26.73 -14.70
CA LYS A 79 -2.53 -26.38 -15.16
C LYS A 79 -2.11 -25.01 -14.64
N GLN A 80 -1.96 -24.87 -13.32
CA GLN A 80 -1.03 -23.87 -12.82
C GLN A 80 0.37 -24.26 -13.29
N ALA A 81 1.05 -23.36 -14.01
CA ALA A 81 2.46 -23.50 -14.28
C ALA A 81 3.20 -23.75 -12.95
N PRO A 82 4.25 -24.59 -12.92
CA PRO A 82 4.98 -24.84 -11.69
C PRO A 82 5.42 -23.51 -11.05
N GLY A 83 5.21 -23.39 -9.74
CA GLY A 83 5.55 -22.17 -9.00
C GLY A 83 7.03 -21.81 -9.16
N LEU A 84 7.31 -20.58 -9.58
CA LEU A 84 8.64 -20.00 -9.69
C LEU A 84 9.38 -19.95 -8.34
N ASP A 85 10.71 -20.02 -8.37
CA ASP A 85 11.57 -19.62 -7.26
C ASP A 85 11.76 -18.10 -7.27
N VAL A 86 11.20 -17.42 -6.28
CA VAL A 86 11.20 -15.95 -6.17
C VAL A 86 11.99 -15.50 -4.95
N THR A 87 12.94 -14.60 -5.15
CA THR A 87 13.63 -13.91 -4.04
C THR A 87 13.12 -12.49 -3.90
N VAL A 88 12.57 -12.15 -2.74
CA VAL A 88 12.15 -10.78 -2.40
C VAL A 88 13.26 -10.11 -1.60
N VAL A 89 13.76 -8.98 -2.08
CA VAL A 89 14.83 -8.22 -1.41
C VAL A 89 14.22 -7.04 -0.65
N GLY A 90 14.25 -7.12 0.69
CA GLY A 90 13.71 -6.13 1.61
C GLY A 90 12.61 -6.71 2.51
N ALA A 91 12.71 -6.44 3.82
CA ALA A 91 11.76 -6.91 4.85
C ALA A 91 10.96 -5.75 5.49
N GLY A 92 10.74 -4.67 4.74
CA GLY A 92 9.72 -3.67 5.08
C GLY A 92 8.31 -4.15 4.69
N VAL A 93 7.30 -3.33 4.96
CA VAL A 93 5.89 -3.68 4.69
C VAL A 93 5.66 -4.12 3.24
N ILE A 94 6.28 -3.44 2.27
CA ILE A 94 6.16 -3.76 0.85
C ILE A 94 6.73 -5.15 0.54
N GLY A 95 7.93 -5.45 1.02
CA GLY A 95 8.60 -6.72 0.75
C GLY A 95 7.91 -7.90 1.43
N LEU A 96 7.56 -7.76 2.71
CA LEU A 96 6.86 -8.80 3.45
C LEU A 96 5.47 -9.07 2.86
N THR A 97 4.70 -8.03 2.54
CA THR A 97 3.38 -8.18 1.90
C THR A 97 3.50 -8.85 0.54
N THR A 98 4.48 -8.45 -0.28
CA THR A 98 4.73 -9.06 -1.59
C THR A 98 5.08 -10.55 -1.43
N ALA A 99 5.94 -10.90 -0.48
CA ALA A 99 6.29 -12.29 -0.22
C ALA A 99 5.08 -13.14 0.20
N VAL A 100 4.21 -12.61 1.07
CA VAL A 100 2.98 -13.28 1.50
C VAL A 100 2.06 -13.55 0.31
N VAL A 101 1.82 -12.54 -0.54
CA VAL A 101 0.97 -12.69 -1.73
C VAL A 101 1.54 -13.74 -2.69
N LEU A 102 2.82 -13.65 -3.04
CA LEU A 102 3.43 -14.58 -3.98
C LEU A 102 3.44 -16.03 -3.49
N GLN A 103 3.63 -16.26 -2.18
CA GLN A 103 3.50 -17.61 -1.62
C GLN A 103 2.06 -18.14 -1.67
N ARG A 104 1.05 -17.28 -1.45
CA ARG A 104 -0.38 -17.67 -1.57
C ARG A 104 -0.72 -18.06 -3.00
N ASP A 105 -0.03 -17.48 -3.98
CA ASP A 105 -0.15 -17.82 -5.40
C ASP A 105 0.66 -19.06 -5.81
N GLY A 106 1.30 -19.75 -4.85
CA GLY A 106 1.98 -21.03 -5.07
C GLY A 106 3.47 -20.92 -5.42
N HIS A 107 4.07 -19.73 -5.37
CA HIS A 107 5.50 -19.55 -5.61
C HIS A 107 6.36 -19.99 -4.40
N ARG A 108 7.59 -20.42 -4.68
CA ARG A 108 8.60 -20.69 -3.64
C ARG A 108 9.33 -19.39 -3.34
N VAL A 109 9.05 -18.78 -2.19
CA VAL A 109 9.57 -17.46 -1.86
C VAL A 109 10.64 -17.51 -0.77
N GLN A 110 11.73 -16.75 -0.96
CA GLN A 110 12.71 -16.42 0.07
C GLN A 110 12.79 -14.90 0.21
N VAL A 111 12.67 -14.39 1.45
CA VAL A 111 12.94 -12.97 1.74
C VAL A 111 14.38 -12.80 2.20
N ILE A 112 15.10 -11.87 1.60
CA ILE A 112 16.46 -11.48 2.00
C ILE A 112 16.45 -9.99 2.32
N ALA A 113 17.02 -9.58 3.45
CA ALA A 113 17.06 -8.16 3.82
C ALA A 113 18.26 -7.83 4.71
N ALA A 114 18.78 -6.61 4.58
CA ALA A 114 19.84 -6.13 5.48
C ALA A 114 19.33 -5.91 6.91
N GLU A 115 18.06 -5.54 7.07
CA GLU A 115 17.39 -5.20 8.33
C GLU A 115 15.95 -5.70 8.30
N ARG A 116 15.36 -5.96 9.47
CA ARG A 116 13.95 -6.35 9.65
C ARG A 116 13.36 -5.78 10.94
N GLY A 117 12.04 -5.90 11.12
CA GLY A 117 11.34 -5.45 12.32
C GLY A 117 11.55 -3.97 12.62
N GLU A 118 11.85 -3.65 13.89
CA GLU A 118 12.02 -2.30 14.44
C GLU A 118 13.12 -1.46 13.76
N HIS A 119 14.03 -2.10 13.03
CA HIS A 119 15.11 -1.42 12.32
C HIS A 119 14.70 -0.91 10.94
N THR A 120 13.48 -1.21 10.48
CA THR A 120 13.00 -0.77 9.17
C THR A 120 12.29 0.58 9.24
N THR A 121 12.28 1.34 8.14
CA THR A 121 11.41 2.54 8.01
C THR A 121 9.93 2.20 8.26
N SER A 122 9.52 0.98 7.94
CA SER A 122 8.13 0.53 8.12
C SER A 122 7.71 0.49 9.60
N ALA A 123 8.64 0.24 10.53
CA ALA A 123 8.36 0.21 11.96
C ALA A 123 8.09 1.60 12.56
N VAL A 124 8.63 2.65 11.95
CA VAL A 124 8.47 4.04 12.42
C VAL A 124 7.13 4.66 12.00
N ALA A 125 6.48 4.09 10.97
CA ALA A 125 5.24 4.62 10.43
C ALA A 125 4.12 4.72 11.49
N ALA A 126 3.14 5.61 11.25
CA ALA A 126 2.10 5.83 12.25
C ALA A 126 1.26 4.55 12.54
N ALA A 127 0.65 3.82 11.60
CA ALA A 127 0.29 4.09 10.21
C ALA A 127 -1.25 4.05 10.10
N LEU A 128 -1.82 4.82 9.19
CA LEU A 128 -3.24 4.80 8.86
C LEU A 128 -3.36 4.58 7.34
N TRP A 129 -4.27 3.71 6.92
CA TRP A 129 -4.67 3.66 5.52
C TRP A 129 -5.37 4.99 5.19
N HIS A 130 -4.77 5.76 4.31
CA HIS A 130 -5.32 7.02 3.84
C HIS A 130 -4.92 7.20 2.37
N PRO A 131 -5.82 7.64 1.48
CA PRO A 131 -5.48 7.93 0.10
C PRO A 131 -4.35 8.97 0.00
N PHE A 132 -3.14 8.46 -0.27
CA PHE A 132 -1.93 9.25 -0.31
C PHE A 132 -1.69 9.72 -1.74
N ALA A 133 -1.45 11.01 -1.96
CA ALA A 133 -1.16 11.52 -3.30
C ALA A 133 0.23 11.03 -3.78
N ALA A 134 0.23 9.93 -4.52
CA ALA A 134 1.37 9.40 -5.25
C ALA A 134 1.01 9.25 -6.73
N ASN A 135 2.01 9.03 -7.59
CA ASN A 135 1.78 8.80 -9.01
C ASN A 135 2.11 7.35 -9.42
N PRO A 136 1.47 6.84 -10.48
CA PRO A 136 0.42 7.54 -11.25
C PRO A 136 -0.96 7.36 -10.58
N PRO A 137 -1.82 8.40 -10.61
CA PRO A 137 -3.00 8.49 -9.74
C PRO A 137 -4.01 7.37 -9.96
N GLU A 138 -4.17 6.88 -11.19
CA GLU A 138 -5.07 5.77 -11.51
C GLU A 138 -4.62 4.45 -10.88
N ARG A 139 -3.32 4.12 -10.98
CA ARG A 139 -2.76 2.91 -10.35
C ARG A 139 -2.76 3.06 -8.83
N VAL A 140 -2.39 4.23 -8.32
CA VAL A 140 -2.37 4.51 -6.87
C VAL A 140 -3.75 4.38 -6.25
N ASN A 141 -4.81 4.84 -6.92
CA ASN A 141 -6.17 4.63 -6.47
C ASN A 141 -6.55 3.14 -6.47
N ALA A 142 -6.25 2.42 -7.55
CA ALA A 142 -6.52 0.99 -7.63
C ALA A 142 -5.79 0.18 -6.53
N TRP A 143 -4.50 0.47 -6.31
CA TRP A 143 -3.71 -0.18 -5.26
C TRP A 143 -4.22 0.17 -3.87
N SER A 144 -4.54 1.44 -3.64
CA SER A 144 -5.10 1.90 -2.36
C SER A 144 -6.40 1.18 -2.07
N ARG A 145 -7.28 1.03 -3.07
CA ARG A 145 -8.55 0.35 -2.92
C ARG A 145 -8.40 -1.14 -2.64
N ALA A 146 -7.57 -1.84 -3.40
CA ALA A 146 -7.26 -3.25 -3.14
C ALA A 146 -6.68 -3.45 -1.72
N THR A 147 -5.85 -2.51 -1.28
CA THR A 147 -5.28 -2.52 0.07
C THR A 147 -6.30 -2.25 1.16
N LEU A 148 -7.26 -1.35 0.94
CA LEU A 148 -8.39 -1.13 1.86
C LEU A 148 -9.19 -2.41 2.06
N ASP A 149 -9.54 -3.08 0.96
CA ASP A 149 -10.36 -4.29 1.01
C ASP A 149 -9.64 -5.41 1.78
N GLU A 150 -8.35 -5.64 1.51
CA GLU A 150 -7.56 -6.67 2.20
C GLU A 150 -7.28 -6.32 3.67
N LEU A 151 -6.95 -5.07 4.00
CA LEU A 151 -6.79 -4.64 5.40
C LEU A 151 -8.10 -4.72 6.18
N THR A 152 -9.23 -4.45 5.54
CA THR A 152 -10.57 -4.64 6.13
C THR A 152 -10.84 -6.10 6.42
N ARG A 153 -10.46 -7.02 5.52
CA ARG A 153 -10.52 -8.47 5.76
C ARG A 153 -9.62 -8.86 6.94
N ILE A 154 -8.36 -8.42 6.95
CA ILE A 154 -7.39 -8.69 8.02
C ILE A 154 -7.90 -8.21 9.37
N ALA A 155 -8.48 -7.01 9.46
CA ALA A 155 -9.05 -6.49 10.70
C ALA A 155 -10.16 -7.39 11.27
N ARG A 156 -10.92 -8.07 10.40
CA ARG A 156 -12.01 -8.98 10.80
C ARG A 156 -11.53 -10.38 11.16
N GLU A 157 -10.56 -10.89 10.41
CA GLU A 157 -10.15 -12.30 10.47
C GLU A 157 -8.91 -12.54 11.31
N HIS A 158 -8.09 -11.51 11.54
CA HIS A 158 -6.77 -11.60 12.18
C HIS A 158 -6.55 -10.44 13.17
N PRO A 159 -7.27 -10.41 14.31
CA PRO A 159 -7.15 -9.35 15.31
C PRO A 159 -5.73 -9.23 15.89
N GLU A 160 -4.92 -10.29 15.83
CA GLU A 160 -3.51 -10.29 16.22
C GLU A 160 -2.61 -9.49 15.27
N ALA A 161 -3.05 -9.23 14.03
CA ALA A 161 -2.27 -8.53 13.00
C ALA A 161 -2.09 -7.02 13.25
N GLY A 162 -2.70 -6.49 14.32
CA GLY A 162 -2.62 -5.08 14.69
C GLY A 162 -3.32 -4.14 13.71
N VAL A 163 -4.36 -4.62 13.02
CA VAL A 163 -5.20 -3.82 12.12
C VAL A 163 -6.57 -3.67 12.74
N ASP A 164 -7.01 -2.41 12.93
CA ASP A 164 -8.33 -2.08 13.47
C ASP A 164 -8.97 -1.00 12.58
N LEU A 165 -10.29 -1.03 12.42
CA LEU A 165 -11.01 0.02 11.68
C LEU A 165 -11.35 1.19 12.59
N LEU A 166 -10.96 2.40 12.20
CA LEU A 166 -11.24 3.63 12.94
C LEU A 166 -12.13 4.56 12.13
N THR A 167 -12.88 5.41 12.83
CA THR A 167 -13.41 6.63 12.22
C THR A 167 -12.24 7.56 11.95
N THR A 168 -12.09 8.04 10.73
CA THR A 168 -11.08 9.03 10.36
C THR A 168 -11.74 10.33 9.98
N ARG A 169 -11.18 11.44 10.46
CA ARG A 169 -11.55 12.78 10.06
C ARG A 169 -10.36 13.46 9.38
N GLU A 170 -10.61 14.01 8.20
CA GLU A 170 -9.62 14.74 7.41
C GLU A 170 -10.05 16.20 7.29
N ALA A 171 -9.14 17.11 7.67
CA ALA A 171 -9.34 18.54 7.57
C ALA A 171 -9.45 19.01 6.12
N SER A 172 -10.37 19.93 5.84
CA SER A 172 -10.53 20.52 4.52
C SER A 172 -10.87 22.02 4.60
N ASP A 173 -10.43 22.76 3.58
CA ASP A 173 -10.84 24.16 3.33
C ASP A 173 -12.08 24.25 2.42
N ASP A 174 -12.51 23.14 1.83
CA ASP A 174 -13.62 23.06 0.88
C ASP A 174 -14.57 21.89 1.23
N VAL A 175 -15.79 21.97 0.72
CA VAL A 175 -16.85 20.95 0.76
C VAL A 175 -16.85 20.04 -0.47
N GLN A 176 -16.11 20.40 -1.53
CA GLN A 176 -16.00 19.57 -2.74
C GLN A 176 -15.33 18.22 -2.44
N LEU A 177 -15.89 17.14 -3.00
CA LEU A 177 -15.32 15.82 -2.82
C LEU A 177 -13.89 15.76 -3.39
N PRO A 178 -12.94 15.19 -2.62
CA PRO A 178 -11.55 15.08 -3.05
C PRO A 178 -11.39 14.07 -4.19
N TRP A 179 -10.29 14.18 -4.94
CA TRP A 179 -9.97 13.31 -6.08
C TRP A 179 -9.95 11.80 -5.74
N TRP A 180 -9.71 11.47 -4.47
CA TRP A 180 -9.67 10.11 -3.96
C TRP A 180 -11.01 9.59 -3.45
N ALA A 181 -12.08 10.40 -3.49
CA ALA A 181 -13.42 9.99 -3.04
C ALA A 181 -13.90 8.65 -3.62
N PRO A 182 -13.65 8.30 -4.91
CA PRO A 182 -14.05 6.99 -5.44
C PRO A 182 -13.42 5.79 -4.73
N SER A 183 -12.29 5.97 -4.05
CA SER A 183 -11.57 4.92 -3.32
C SER A 183 -12.13 4.68 -1.91
N VAL A 184 -13.01 5.55 -1.42
CA VAL A 184 -13.51 5.55 -0.04
C VAL A 184 -15.05 5.50 -0.04
N PRO A 185 -15.65 4.30 0.07
CA PRO A 185 -17.10 4.12 -0.14
C PRO A 185 -18.02 4.88 0.82
N ASP A 186 -17.57 5.10 2.06
CA ASP A 186 -18.35 5.70 3.14
C ASP A 186 -17.96 7.15 3.44
N LEU A 187 -17.25 7.80 2.50
CA LEU A 187 -16.83 9.19 2.62
C LEU A 187 -18.04 10.11 2.75
N ALA A 188 -18.04 10.95 3.78
CA ALA A 188 -19.07 11.94 4.03
C ALA A 188 -18.46 13.27 4.49
N LEU A 189 -19.12 14.37 4.18
CA LEU A 189 -18.84 15.67 4.80
C LEU A 189 -19.54 15.74 6.16
N GLU A 190 -18.81 16.12 7.21
CA GLU A 190 -19.37 16.39 8.54
C GLU A 190 -20.06 17.75 8.59
N PRO A 191 -21.10 17.92 9.42
CA PRO A 191 -21.81 19.20 9.56
C PRO A 191 -21.00 20.26 10.32
N GLY A 192 -19.99 19.85 11.09
CA GLY A 192 -19.18 20.73 11.93
C GLY A 192 -17.74 20.91 11.42
N PRO A 193 -17.00 21.87 11.99
CA PRO A 193 -15.59 22.07 11.67
C PRO A 193 -14.75 20.87 12.10
N HIS A 194 -13.57 20.73 11.51
CA HIS A 194 -12.63 19.69 11.90
C HIS A 194 -12.09 19.96 13.32
N PRO A 195 -11.88 18.94 14.16
CA PRO A 195 -11.32 19.12 15.51
C PRO A 195 -9.95 19.82 15.57
N LEU A 196 -9.21 19.84 14.45
CA LEU A 196 -7.93 20.56 14.32
C LEU A 196 -8.09 22.02 13.83
N GLY A 197 -9.32 22.55 13.80
CA GLY A 197 -9.59 23.96 13.49
C GLY A 197 -9.86 24.27 12.02
N ALA A 198 -10.01 23.25 11.16
CA ALA A 198 -10.40 23.45 9.76
C ALA A 198 -11.90 23.80 9.64
N PRO A 199 -12.31 24.60 8.64
CA PRO A 199 -13.72 24.93 8.46
C PRO A 199 -14.58 23.72 8.09
N HIS A 200 -13.99 22.72 7.42
CA HIS A 200 -14.68 21.51 6.98
C HIS A 200 -13.94 20.24 7.41
N SER A 201 -14.69 19.15 7.54
CA SER A 201 -14.19 17.84 7.96
C SER A 201 -14.82 16.75 7.10
N PHE A 202 -14.00 15.95 6.42
CA PHE A 202 -14.47 14.72 5.80
C PHE A 202 -14.33 13.55 6.78
N ARG A 203 -15.36 12.72 6.89
CA ARG A 203 -15.37 11.49 7.69
C ARG A 203 -15.40 10.26 6.79
N PHE A 204 -14.60 9.25 7.13
CA PHE A 204 -14.66 7.91 6.52
C PHE A 204 -14.09 6.86 7.46
N THR A 205 -14.29 5.58 7.15
CA THR A 205 -13.69 4.46 7.89
C THR A 205 -12.35 4.08 7.27
N ALA A 206 -11.32 3.95 8.11
CA ALA A 206 -9.99 3.57 7.64
C ALA A 206 -9.33 2.51 8.53
N PRO A 207 -8.65 1.51 7.95
CA PRO A 207 -7.75 0.64 8.67
C PRO A 207 -6.58 1.43 9.27
N ARG A 208 -6.41 1.35 10.59
CA ARG A 208 -5.20 1.77 11.28
C ARG A 208 -4.36 0.53 11.57
N ILE A 209 -3.06 0.65 11.33
CA ILE A 209 -2.10 -0.46 11.35
C ILE A 209 -1.00 -0.15 12.37
N GLU A 210 -0.79 -1.05 13.33
CA GLU A 210 0.37 -1.01 14.25
C GLU A 210 1.56 -1.73 13.64
N PRO A 211 2.64 -1.02 13.24
CA PRO A 211 3.81 -1.69 12.68
C PRO A 211 4.42 -2.76 13.59
N SER A 212 4.43 -2.52 14.90
CA SER A 212 5.00 -3.43 15.91
C SER A 212 4.23 -4.74 16.06
N LEU A 213 3.00 -4.82 15.53
CA LEU A 213 2.21 -6.06 15.49
C LEU A 213 2.12 -6.60 14.05
N HIS A 214 1.93 -5.71 13.09
CA HIS A 214 1.69 -6.08 11.70
C HIS A 214 2.94 -6.64 11.00
N LEU A 215 4.12 -6.08 11.21
CA LEU A 215 5.35 -6.59 10.59
C LEU A 215 5.70 -8.00 11.11
N PRO A 216 5.69 -8.28 12.43
CA PRO A 216 5.84 -9.65 12.93
C PRO A 216 4.75 -10.59 12.43
N TRP A 217 3.50 -10.13 12.33
CA TRP A 217 2.42 -10.93 11.77
C TRP A 217 2.69 -11.31 10.32
N LEU A 218 3.07 -10.36 9.45
CA LEU A 218 3.46 -10.65 8.06
C LEU A 218 4.64 -11.63 7.99
N GLU A 219 5.68 -11.46 8.81
CA GLU A 219 6.80 -12.40 8.90
C GLU A 219 6.33 -13.81 9.31
N SER A 220 5.36 -13.93 10.22
CA SER A 220 4.81 -15.22 10.66
C SER A 220 4.01 -15.95 9.57
N GLN A 221 3.55 -15.23 8.53
CA GLN A 221 2.87 -15.82 7.38
C GLN A 221 3.86 -16.40 6.35
N LEU A 222 5.17 -16.24 6.54
CA LEU A 222 6.19 -16.74 5.62
C LEU A 222 6.49 -18.23 5.85
N HIS A 223 6.61 -19.01 4.79
CA HIS A 223 7.00 -20.44 4.89
C HIS A 223 8.47 -20.61 5.26
N ARG A 224 9.30 -19.61 4.95
CA ARG A 224 10.74 -19.58 5.24
C ARG A 224 11.06 -18.31 6.02
N PRO A 225 11.98 -18.37 6.99
CA PRO A 225 12.39 -17.18 7.72
C PRO A 225 13.08 -16.17 6.80
N VAL A 226 13.00 -14.89 7.17
CA VAL A 226 13.79 -13.82 6.55
C VAL A 226 15.28 -14.10 6.76
N ARG A 227 16.06 -14.13 5.68
CA ARG A 227 17.53 -14.20 5.75
C ARG A 227 18.11 -12.80 5.91
N ILE A 228 18.93 -12.61 6.94
CA ILE A 228 19.61 -11.33 7.19
C ILE A 228 20.90 -11.30 6.37
N GLU A 229 20.87 -10.54 5.28
CA GLU A 229 21.98 -10.42 4.33
C GLU A 229 21.87 -9.09 3.58
N ARG A 230 23.02 -8.44 3.38
CA ARG A 230 23.10 -7.21 2.60
C ARG A 230 23.39 -7.52 1.14
N VAL A 231 22.37 -7.38 0.31
CA VAL A 231 22.49 -7.45 -1.15
C VAL A 231 23.26 -6.22 -1.66
N ARG A 232 24.30 -6.45 -2.47
CA ARG A 232 25.09 -5.40 -3.15
C ARG A 232 24.79 -5.28 -4.64
N SER A 233 24.28 -6.36 -5.25
CA SER A 233 23.92 -6.42 -6.66
C SER A 233 22.69 -7.30 -6.82
N LEU A 234 21.65 -6.80 -7.49
CA LEU A 234 20.44 -7.59 -7.78
C LEU A 234 20.73 -8.74 -8.75
N ALA A 235 21.77 -8.61 -9.59
CA ALA A 235 22.17 -9.64 -10.55
C ALA A 235 22.70 -10.91 -9.88
N GLU A 236 23.27 -10.79 -8.68
CA GLU A 236 23.85 -11.90 -7.90
C GLU A 236 22.81 -12.63 -7.04
N VAL A 237 21.60 -12.07 -6.90
CA VAL A 237 20.55 -12.67 -6.08
C VAL A 237 19.96 -13.89 -6.79
N GLU A 238 19.95 -15.04 -6.11
CA GLU A 238 19.41 -16.30 -6.63
C GLU A 238 17.89 -16.25 -6.87
N GLY A 239 17.39 -17.13 -7.74
CA GLY A 239 15.97 -17.28 -8.05
C GLY A 239 15.62 -16.93 -9.50
N ASP A 240 14.54 -17.54 -10.00
CA ASP A 240 13.96 -17.29 -11.32
C ASP A 240 13.54 -15.83 -11.47
N VAL A 241 13.03 -15.25 -10.38
CA VAL A 241 12.62 -13.85 -10.30
C VAL A 241 13.16 -13.21 -9.02
N VAL A 242 13.58 -11.96 -9.12
CA VAL A 242 13.94 -11.12 -7.97
C VAL A 242 12.98 -9.96 -7.85
N VAL A 243 12.32 -9.80 -6.70
CA VAL A 243 11.50 -8.62 -6.44
C VAL A 243 12.27 -7.64 -5.56
N ASN A 244 12.64 -6.50 -6.12
CA ASN A 244 13.35 -5.44 -5.41
C ASN A 244 12.37 -4.55 -4.63
N CYS A 245 12.28 -4.79 -3.32
CA CYS A 245 11.45 -4.06 -2.35
C CYS A 245 12.31 -3.26 -1.35
N THR A 246 13.49 -2.79 -1.77
CA THR A 246 14.53 -2.25 -0.87
C THR A 246 14.30 -0.81 -0.40
N GLY A 247 13.18 -0.17 -0.75
CA GLY A 247 12.90 1.21 -0.36
C GLY A 247 14.04 2.14 -0.82
N LEU A 248 14.61 2.93 0.10
CA LEU A 248 15.74 3.83 -0.19
C LEU A 248 16.99 3.08 -0.67
N GLY A 249 17.19 1.82 -0.25
CA GLY A 249 18.30 1.00 -0.71
C GLY A 249 18.34 0.80 -2.22
N ALA A 250 17.20 0.96 -2.91
CA ALA A 250 17.13 0.84 -4.36
C ALA A 250 17.99 1.87 -5.09
N ARG A 251 18.25 3.05 -4.50
CA ARG A 251 19.14 4.07 -5.10
C ARG A 251 20.53 3.50 -5.35
N ALA A 252 21.12 2.84 -4.35
CA ALA A 252 22.43 2.23 -4.47
C ALA A 252 22.45 1.01 -5.41
N LEU A 253 21.34 0.24 -5.45
CA LEU A 253 21.25 -0.99 -6.23
C LEU A 253 20.92 -0.76 -7.72
N THR A 254 20.32 0.37 -8.07
CA THR A 254 19.79 0.63 -9.43
C THR A 254 20.25 1.95 -10.03
N GLY A 255 20.89 2.83 -9.26
CA GLY A 255 21.25 4.17 -9.70
C GLY A 255 20.04 5.11 -9.87
N ASP A 256 18.87 4.79 -9.30
CA ASP A 256 17.65 5.59 -9.44
C ASP A 256 17.77 6.96 -8.73
N GLY A 257 18.13 7.99 -9.51
CA GLY A 257 18.28 9.37 -9.05
C GLY A 257 16.95 10.11 -8.76
N GLU A 258 15.79 9.54 -9.10
CA GLU A 258 14.50 10.13 -8.72
C GLU A 258 14.09 9.79 -7.28
N LEU A 259 14.70 8.75 -6.70
CA LEU A 259 14.42 8.33 -5.35
C LEU A 259 15.08 9.31 -4.37
N LEU A 260 14.31 9.89 -3.45
CA LEU A 260 14.73 10.87 -2.45
C LEU A 260 14.36 10.41 -1.04
N ALA A 261 15.22 10.73 -0.06
CA ALA A 261 14.93 10.51 1.35
C ALA A 261 14.17 11.71 1.94
N LEU A 262 12.97 11.46 2.49
CA LEU A 262 12.21 12.47 3.22
C LEU A 262 12.13 12.10 4.70
N TYR A 263 12.86 12.85 5.52
CA TYR A 263 12.82 12.72 6.97
C TYR A 263 11.42 13.01 7.51
N GLY A 264 10.98 12.12 8.38
CA GLY A 264 9.77 12.23 9.16
C GLY A 264 10.04 11.90 10.60
N GLN A 265 9.30 12.56 11.48
CA GLN A 265 9.34 12.33 12.91
C GLN A 265 7.93 12.26 13.46
N VAL A 266 7.76 11.42 14.48
CA VAL A 266 6.53 11.25 15.23
C VAL A 266 6.80 11.29 16.72
N ALA A 267 5.85 11.81 17.47
CA ALA A 267 5.74 11.72 18.91
C ALA A 267 4.74 10.62 19.27
N ILE A 268 5.06 9.78 20.23
CA ILE A 268 4.20 8.71 20.73
C ILE A 268 3.87 9.05 22.18
N VAL A 269 2.58 9.17 22.48
CA VAL A 269 2.06 9.68 23.75
C VAL A 269 1.07 8.70 24.37
N GLU A 270 0.85 8.81 25.68
CA GLU A 270 -0.32 8.20 26.31
C GLU A 270 -1.61 8.86 25.79
N PRO A 271 -2.76 8.15 25.81
CA PRO A 271 -3.99 8.68 25.23
C PRO A 271 -4.46 10.02 25.82
N GLY A 272 -4.34 10.21 27.13
CA GLY A 272 -4.93 11.36 27.81
C GLY A 272 -6.46 11.32 27.72
N GLU A 273 -7.07 12.43 27.28
CA GLU A 273 -8.52 12.53 27.06
C GLU A 273 -8.93 12.20 25.61
N LEU A 274 -7.99 11.75 24.78
CA LEU A 274 -8.25 11.45 23.38
C LEU A 274 -8.89 10.07 23.21
N HIS A 275 -9.89 10.01 22.34
CA HIS A 275 -10.56 8.78 21.97
C HIS A 275 -9.67 7.90 21.07
N LEU A 276 -9.65 6.59 21.34
CA LEU A 276 -8.80 5.64 20.59
C LEU A 276 -9.45 5.07 19.33
N ASP A 277 -10.70 5.44 19.06
CA ASP A 277 -11.49 5.02 17.90
C ASP A 277 -11.56 6.07 16.77
N VAL A 278 -10.96 7.26 16.98
CA VAL A 278 -10.98 8.38 16.03
C VAL A 278 -9.56 8.83 15.65
N ALA A 279 -9.21 8.73 14.37
CA ALA A 279 -8.02 9.34 13.80
C ALA A 279 -8.33 10.73 13.21
N LEU A 280 -7.38 11.66 13.32
CA LEU A 280 -7.47 13.02 12.81
C LEU A 280 -6.30 13.31 11.88
N GLY A 281 -6.54 13.94 10.74
CA GLY A 281 -5.52 14.40 9.79
C GLY A 281 -5.73 15.85 9.38
N ASP A 282 -4.62 16.58 9.22
CA ASP A 282 -4.61 17.89 8.58
C ASP A 282 -3.31 18.08 7.79
N GLU A 283 -3.43 17.90 6.46
CA GLU A 283 -2.34 18.08 5.50
C GLU A 283 -2.43 19.38 4.69
N ARG A 284 -3.32 20.32 5.06
CA ARG A 284 -3.57 21.55 4.28
C ARG A 284 -2.34 22.45 4.21
N ASP A 285 -1.59 22.54 5.31
CA ASP A 285 -0.30 23.24 5.39
C ASP A 285 0.83 22.25 5.65
N GLU A 286 1.69 22.04 4.64
CA GLU A 286 2.83 21.13 4.74
C GLU A 286 3.85 21.53 5.84
N SER A 287 3.93 22.81 6.18
CA SER A 287 4.82 23.30 7.25
C SER A 287 4.26 23.02 8.65
N ALA A 288 2.93 22.88 8.74
CA ALA A 288 2.19 22.63 9.96
C ALA A 288 1.54 21.22 10.03
N LEU A 289 1.85 20.34 9.06
CA LEU A 289 1.33 18.97 8.93
C LEU A 289 1.14 18.32 10.29
N VAL A 290 -0.09 17.90 10.57
CA VAL A 290 -0.44 17.25 11.82
C VAL A 290 -1.39 16.08 11.58
N TYR A 291 -1.14 14.98 12.28
CA TYR A 291 -2.08 13.87 12.37
C TYR A 291 -2.02 13.28 13.77
N VAL A 292 -3.17 12.81 14.24
CA VAL A 292 -3.36 12.15 15.53
C VAL A 292 -3.96 10.79 15.23
N ILE A 293 -3.14 9.75 15.29
CA ILE A 293 -3.51 8.39 14.92
C ILE A 293 -3.43 7.52 16.17
N PRO A 294 -4.59 7.13 16.75
CA PRO A 294 -4.60 6.23 17.87
C PRO A 294 -4.01 4.87 17.54
N ARG A 295 -3.23 4.34 18.47
CA ARG A 295 -2.94 2.92 18.62
C ARG A 295 -3.81 2.30 19.72
N ARG A 296 -3.72 0.99 19.95
CA ARG A 296 -4.55 0.28 20.94
C ARG A 296 -4.32 0.77 22.36
N ARG A 297 -3.13 1.33 22.64
CA ARG A 297 -2.69 1.72 23.99
C ARG A 297 -1.98 3.08 24.05
N GLU A 298 -1.68 3.68 22.92
CA GLU A 298 -0.90 4.91 22.79
C GLU A 298 -1.40 5.69 21.59
N ILE A 299 -0.95 6.92 21.38
CA ILE A 299 -1.33 7.73 20.23
C ILE A 299 -0.07 8.19 19.51
N VAL A 300 -0.08 8.09 18.18
CA VAL A 300 0.96 8.66 17.34
C VAL A 300 0.53 10.04 16.90
N ILE A 301 1.32 11.04 17.27
CA ILE A 301 1.19 12.42 16.80
C ILE A 301 2.33 12.69 15.84
N GLY A 302 2.01 12.94 14.58
CA GLY A 302 2.95 13.49 13.62
C GLY A 302 2.46 14.83 13.08
N GLY A 303 3.16 15.46 12.14
CA GLY A 303 4.42 14.97 11.60
C GLY A 303 5.26 16.08 10.96
N CYS A 304 6.26 15.64 10.22
CA CYS A 304 7.06 16.50 9.36
C CYS A 304 7.49 15.75 8.10
N VAL A 305 7.82 16.52 7.08
CA VAL A 305 8.41 16.03 5.82
C VAL A 305 9.56 16.97 5.48
N VAL A 306 10.79 16.46 5.58
CA VAL A 306 12.00 17.27 5.35
C VAL A 306 12.94 16.52 4.41
N PRO A 307 13.23 17.02 3.20
CA PRO A 307 14.24 16.42 2.33
C PRO A 307 15.56 16.28 3.06
N SER A 308 16.22 15.15 2.86
CA SER A 308 17.42 14.81 3.62
C SER A 308 18.34 13.93 2.79
N PRO A 309 19.65 13.92 3.09
CA PRO A 309 20.54 12.89 2.58
C PRO A 309 20.18 11.54 3.22
N ASP A 310 20.59 10.45 2.57
CA ASP A 310 20.25 9.08 2.99
C ASP A 310 20.90 8.68 4.32
N ASP A 311 22.02 9.32 4.68
CA ASP A 311 22.80 9.08 5.89
C ASP A 311 22.42 10.00 7.06
N ARG A 312 21.31 10.75 6.92
CA ARG A 312 20.82 11.64 7.98
C ARG A 312 20.59 10.87 9.29
N SER A 313 21.05 11.45 10.40
CA SER A 313 20.76 10.96 11.75
C SER A 313 19.25 10.84 11.99
N LEU A 314 18.84 9.68 12.53
CA LEU A 314 17.46 9.38 12.91
C LEU A 314 17.16 9.72 14.38
N THR A 315 18.06 10.43 15.07
CA THR A 315 17.75 10.97 16.39
C THR A 315 16.61 12.00 16.25
N PRO A 316 15.48 11.82 16.96
CA PRO A 316 14.39 12.80 16.95
C PRO A 316 14.83 14.16 17.49
N ASP A 317 14.38 15.22 16.85
CA ASP A 317 14.58 16.60 17.28
C ASP A 317 13.54 16.97 18.36
N PRO A 318 13.95 17.30 19.60
CA PRO A 318 13.03 17.66 20.68
C PRO A 318 12.16 18.87 20.33
N ALA A 319 12.70 19.90 19.67
CA ALA A 319 11.94 21.10 19.33
C ALA A 319 10.80 20.80 18.34
N ARG A 320 11.03 19.87 17.40
CA ARG A 320 9.96 19.37 16.52
C ARG A 320 8.91 18.57 17.28
N THR A 321 9.33 17.75 18.23
CA THR A 321 8.40 16.99 19.09
C THR A 321 7.49 17.95 19.84
N ASP A 322 8.06 18.96 20.48
CA ASP A 322 7.31 19.96 21.23
C ASP A 322 6.36 20.75 20.33
N ALA A 323 6.81 21.17 19.15
CA ALA A 323 5.96 21.88 18.19
C ALA A 323 4.75 21.05 17.73
N MET A 324 4.92 19.74 17.49
CA MET A 324 3.80 18.85 17.12
C MET A 324 2.78 18.74 18.26
N LEU A 325 3.26 18.53 19.49
CA LEU A 325 2.40 18.43 20.67
C LEU A 325 1.68 19.75 20.97
N GLN A 326 2.36 20.89 20.79
CA GLN A 326 1.77 22.22 20.96
C GLN A 326 0.64 22.49 19.98
N ARG A 327 0.77 22.11 18.70
CA ARG A 327 -0.31 22.26 17.70
C ARG A 327 -1.57 21.49 18.11
N VAL A 328 -1.41 20.23 18.52
CA VAL A 328 -2.52 19.41 19.01
C VAL A 328 -3.18 20.05 20.23
N ARG A 329 -2.40 20.51 21.21
CA ARG A 329 -2.93 21.18 22.41
C ARG A 329 -3.63 22.50 22.11
N ALA A 330 -3.10 23.28 21.17
CA ALA A 330 -3.68 24.55 20.73
C ALA A 330 -5.02 24.35 20.02
N ALA A 331 -5.24 23.20 19.38
CA ALA A 331 -6.54 22.80 18.83
C ALA A 331 -7.55 22.34 19.90
N GLY A 332 -7.22 22.44 21.19
CA GLY A 332 -8.11 22.03 22.28
C GLY A 332 -8.02 20.55 22.66
N LEU A 333 -7.23 19.76 21.94
CA LEU A 333 -7.01 18.35 22.24
C LEU A 333 -6.08 18.18 23.46
N ARG A 334 -6.24 17.09 24.21
CA ARG A 334 -5.51 16.83 25.48
C ARG A 334 -4.83 15.45 25.45
N PRO A 335 -3.73 15.28 24.67
CA PRO A 335 -2.93 14.06 24.73
C PRO A 335 -2.22 13.94 26.09
N GLY A 336 -1.96 12.71 26.51
CA GLY A 336 -1.21 12.40 27.71
C GLY A 336 0.29 12.68 27.59
N PRO A 337 1.09 12.22 28.58
CA PRO A 337 2.54 12.37 28.57
C PRO A 337 3.23 11.76 27.34
N LEU A 338 4.35 12.34 26.93
CA LEU A 338 5.21 11.79 25.89
C LEU A 338 5.86 10.50 26.37
N LEU A 339 5.65 9.40 25.65
CA LEU A 339 6.29 8.11 25.91
C LEU A 339 7.65 8.03 25.20
N ARG A 340 7.68 8.40 23.91
CA ARG A 340 8.90 8.37 23.08
C ARG A 340 8.71 9.16 21.79
N ALA A 341 9.83 9.50 21.14
CA ALA A 341 9.84 9.98 19.76
C ALA A 341 10.57 8.99 18.84
N ARG A 342 10.21 8.99 17.56
CA ARG A 342 10.84 8.17 16.51
C ARG A 342 10.98 8.98 15.23
N ALA A 343 12.01 8.68 14.45
CA ALA A 343 12.20 9.29 13.14
C ALA A 343 12.67 8.27 12.11
N GLY A 344 12.42 8.56 10.84
CA GLY A 344 12.74 7.69 9.71
C GLY A 344 12.78 8.46 8.39
N LEU A 345 13.34 7.82 7.37
CA LEU A 345 13.45 8.39 6.02
C LEU A 345 12.47 7.69 5.08
N ARG A 346 11.47 8.43 4.60
CA ARG A 346 10.49 7.91 3.64
C ARG A 346 11.14 7.78 2.25
N PRO A 347 11.00 6.63 1.55
CA PRO A 347 11.56 6.41 0.22
C PRO A 347 10.69 7.06 -0.86
N TYR A 348 10.76 8.38 -0.99
CA TYR A 348 9.93 9.11 -1.95
C TYR A 348 10.46 9.00 -3.37
N ARG A 349 9.58 8.74 -4.33
CA ARG A 349 9.85 8.88 -5.76
C ARG A 349 8.68 9.60 -6.41
N SER A 350 8.94 10.33 -7.50
CA SER A 350 7.91 11.11 -8.21
C SER A 350 6.74 10.24 -8.68
N VAL A 351 7.07 9.01 -9.10
CA VAL A 351 6.17 7.92 -9.50
C VAL A 351 6.63 6.66 -8.76
N VAL A 352 5.71 5.90 -8.16
CA VAL A 352 6.03 4.60 -7.57
C VAL A 352 6.62 3.69 -8.65
N ARG A 353 7.81 3.14 -8.42
CA ARG A 353 8.45 2.24 -9.38
C ARG A 353 7.95 0.83 -9.14
N LEU A 354 6.94 0.46 -9.92
CA LEU A 354 6.38 -0.89 -9.99
C LEU A 354 6.38 -1.36 -11.45
N GLU A 355 7.42 -2.09 -11.84
CA GLU A 355 7.66 -2.53 -13.22
C GLU A 355 8.66 -3.69 -13.27
N ARG A 356 8.76 -4.37 -14.42
CA ARG A 356 9.63 -5.53 -14.64
C ARG A 356 10.76 -5.21 -15.61
N GLU A 357 11.99 -5.56 -15.24
CA GLU A 357 13.21 -5.48 -16.04
C GLU A 357 13.90 -6.86 -16.07
N GLY A 358 13.66 -7.61 -17.15
CA GLY A 358 14.15 -8.98 -17.27
C GLY A 358 13.57 -9.88 -16.16
N ARG A 359 14.45 -10.41 -15.30
CA ARG A 359 14.06 -11.22 -14.13
C ARG A 359 13.78 -10.41 -12.87
N VAL A 360 14.03 -9.10 -12.88
CA VAL A 360 13.84 -8.23 -11.71
C VAL A 360 12.50 -7.52 -11.81
N ILE A 361 11.71 -7.55 -10.76
CA ILE A 361 10.52 -6.70 -10.60
C ILE A 361 10.84 -5.66 -9.54
N HIS A 362 10.78 -4.38 -9.91
CA HIS A 362 10.95 -3.28 -8.96
C HIS A 362 9.62 -3.00 -8.26
N ASN A 363 9.65 -2.79 -6.94
CA ASN A 363 8.50 -2.39 -6.14
C ASN A 363 8.97 -1.48 -5.00
N TYR A 364 9.26 -0.21 -5.31
CA TYR A 364 9.77 0.79 -4.35
C TYR A 364 9.37 2.22 -4.72
N GLY A 365 9.77 3.20 -3.89
CA GLY A 365 9.46 4.62 -4.14
C GLY A 365 8.12 5.08 -3.56
N HIS A 366 7.60 4.38 -2.56
CA HIS A 366 6.26 4.60 -2.00
C HIS A 366 6.10 5.86 -1.14
N GLY A 367 7.17 6.59 -0.83
CA GLY A 367 7.12 7.76 0.04
C GLY A 367 6.44 7.46 1.38
N GLY A 368 5.42 8.24 1.73
CA GLY A 368 4.58 8.01 2.91
C GLY A 368 3.45 6.98 2.73
N ALA A 369 3.25 6.47 1.51
CA ALA A 369 2.11 5.62 1.15
C ALA A 369 2.35 4.12 1.32
N GLY A 370 3.48 3.70 1.90
CA GLY A 370 3.90 2.29 1.93
C GLY A 370 2.82 1.33 2.42
N TYR A 371 2.19 1.62 3.56
CA TYR A 371 1.10 0.80 4.10
C TYR A 371 -0.20 0.93 3.29
N THR A 372 -0.51 2.12 2.78
CA THR A 372 -1.70 2.37 1.94
C THR A 372 -1.67 1.55 0.66
N LEU A 373 -0.50 1.29 0.09
CA LEU A 373 -0.35 0.66 -1.23
C LEU A 373 0.13 -0.79 -1.19
N ALA A 374 0.56 -1.30 -0.03
CA ALA A 374 1.33 -2.54 0.07
C ALA A 374 0.65 -3.75 -0.60
N TRP A 375 -0.61 -4.01 -0.31
CA TRP A 375 -1.34 -5.17 -0.81
C TRP A 375 -1.71 -5.02 -2.28
N GLY A 376 -2.09 -3.82 -2.71
CA GLY A 376 -2.36 -3.51 -4.10
C GLY A 376 -1.13 -3.65 -4.99
N CYS A 377 0.01 -3.08 -4.58
CA CYS A 377 1.27 -3.25 -5.29
C CYS A 377 1.71 -4.72 -5.33
N ALA A 378 1.58 -5.44 -4.22
CA ALA A 378 1.88 -6.87 -4.16
C ALA A 378 1.02 -7.71 -5.13
N GLY A 379 -0.27 -7.40 -5.23
CA GLY A 379 -1.18 -8.02 -6.20
C GLY A 379 -0.77 -7.75 -7.65
N GLU A 380 -0.27 -6.55 -7.95
CA GLU A 380 0.25 -6.28 -9.30
C GLU A 380 1.57 -7.02 -9.58
N VAL A 381 2.46 -7.17 -8.59
CA VAL A 381 3.65 -8.02 -8.72
C VAL A 381 3.25 -9.46 -9.08
N SER A 382 2.24 -10.01 -8.39
CA SER A 382 1.69 -11.33 -8.70
C SER A 382 1.18 -11.41 -10.15
N ALA A 383 0.39 -10.42 -10.58
CA ALA A 383 -0.14 -10.38 -11.96
C ALA A 383 0.98 -10.36 -13.02
N MET A 384 2.12 -9.69 -12.75
CA MET A 384 3.28 -9.70 -13.64
C MET A 384 3.95 -11.07 -13.77
N LEU A 385 3.79 -11.97 -12.78
CA LEU A 385 4.29 -13.34 -12.83
C LEU A 385 3.36 -14.27 -13.59
N LEU A 386 2.05 -14.13 -13.37
CA LEU A 386 1.03 -14.93 -14.08
C LEU A 386 1.04 -14.65 -15.59
N ASN A 387 1.22 -13.39 -15.98
CA ASN A 387 1.23 -13.00 -17.40
C ASN A 387 2.61 -13.18 -18.09
N GLY A 388 3.67 -13.41 -17.32
CA GLY A 388 5.04 -13.57 -17.81
C GLY A 388 5.46 -15.01 -18.14
N GLY A 389 4.54 -15.98 -18.06
CA GLY A 389 4.79 -17.41 -18.25
C GLY A 389 4.98 -17.89 -19.69
N ALA A 390 4.96 -16.99 -20.69
CA ALA A 390 5.27 -17.34 -22.07
C ALA A 390 6.59 -16.66 -22.49
N PRO A 391 7.71 -17.40 -22.65
CA PRO A 391 8.81 -16.88 -23.43
C PRO A 391 8.28 -16.69 -24.86
N ALA A 392 8.28 -15.44 -25.35
CA ALA A 392 8.10 -15.18 -26.76
C ALA A 392 9.25 -15.89 -27.49
N HIS A 393 8.96 -17.05 -28.08
CA HIS A 393 9.84 -17.65 -29.06
C HIS A 393 9.98 -16.65 -30.20
N GLY A 394 11.20 -16.16 -30.38
CA GLY A 394 11.56 -15.29 -31.48
C GLY A 394 11.17 -15.95 -32.80
N SER A 395 10.42 -15.21 -33.60
CA SER A 395 10.33 -15.46 -35.03
C SER A 395 11.59 -14.90 -35.68
N VAL A 396 12.33 -15.85 -36.25
CA VAL A 396 13.48 -15.82 -37.16
C VAL A 396 13.60 -14.55 -38.02
#